data_AF-A0A7S0SX25-F1
#
_entry.id   AF-A0A7S0SX25-F1
#
_cell.length_a   1.000
_cell.length_b   1.000
_cell.length_c   1.000
_cell.angle_alpha   90.00
_cell.angle_beta   90.00
_cell.angle_gamma   90.00
#
_symmetry.space_group_name_H-M   'P 1'
#
loop_
_entity.id
_entity.type
_entity.pdbx_description
1 polymer ?
#
loop_
_entity_poly.entity_id
_entity_poly.type
_entity_poly.pdbx_seq_one_letter_code
_entity_poly.pdbx_strand_id
1 'polypeptide(L)'
;ATLRWDDMPALRTATYTHACCTVRGGVVVISGEDDNFNLDPLSRVEVLPRGADAFANLPSLSCDGVEGGVEGAAALPVEESDSPAGQVLLLGGNITVSVLCGDHCGFTEATVYVYLVDLATGVCTPQPTPHYWRHNFAAARLQDGRVVCAGGEGDMGSRTSVEVLGPPASEAANASWKWTPLPQMSGSRYGCRGCVMSDGRFAVLDGT
;
A
#
# COMPACT_ATOMS: atom_id res chain seq x y z
N ALA A 1 -28.82 -6.68 -13.45
CA ALA A 1 -27.46 -6.38 -13.96
C ALA A 1 -26.76 -7.69 -14.25
N THR A 2 -26.25 -7.89 -15.47
CA THR A 2 -25.42 -9.05 -15.81
C THR A 2 -23.99 -8.75 -15.39
N LEU A 3 -23.38 -9.60 -14.57
CA LEU A 3 -21.97 -9.53 -14.25
C LEU A 3 -21.18 -9.78 -15.53
N ARG A 4 -20.43 -8.79 -16.01
CA ARG A 4 -19.59 -8.88 -17.20
C ARG A 4 -18.27 -8.21 -16.93
N TRP A 5 -17.23 -8.68 -17.61
CA TRP A 5 -15.95 -7.99 -17.71
C TRP A 5 -16.04 -7.04 -18.91
N ASP A 6 -15.68 -5.78 -18.68
CA ASP A 6 -15.51 -4.78 -19.72
C ASP A 6 -14.02 -4.44 -19.79
N ASP A 7 -13.44 -4.41 -21.00
CA ASP A 7 -12.04 -4.07 -21.18
C ASP A 7 -11.80 -2.62 -20.76
N MET A 8 -10.82 -2.44 -19.88
CA MET A 8 -10.35 -1.13 -19.44
C MET A 8 -9.10 -0.73 -20.22
N PRO A 9 -8.78 0.57 -20.32
CA PRO A 9 -7.51 1.02 -20.88
C PRO A 9 -6.33 0.27 -20.27
N ALA A 10 -5.36 -0.12 -21.08
CA ALA A 10 -4.17 -0.82 -20.59
C ALA A 10 -3.27 0.13 -19.78
N LEU A 11 -2.57 -0.42 -18.79
CA LEU A 11 -1.45 0.26 -18.14
C LEU A 11 -0.38 0.59 -19.18
N ARG A 12 0.32 1.72 -19.02
CA ARG A 12 1.36 2.12 -19.99
C ARG A 12 2.62 1.27 -19.84
N THR A 13 2.85 0.72 -18.65
CA THR A 13 3.90 -0.26 -18.37
C THR A 13 3.26 -1.45 -17.68
N ALA A 14 3.58 -2.65 -18.11
CA ALA A 14 3.18 -3.86 -17.41
C ALA A 14 3.98 -3.98 -16.11
N THR A 15 3.27 -4.17 -15.01
CA THR A 15 3.83 -4.19 -13.66
C THR A 15 3.18 -5.27 -12.82
N TYR A 16 4.01 -6.02 -12.08
CA TYR A 16 3.59 -7.00 -11.09
C TYR A 16 3.67 -6.41 -9.69
N THR A 17 2.96 -7.04 -8.75
CA THR A 17 3.01 -6.75 -7.30
C THR A 17 2.74 -5.30 -6.86
N HIS A 18 2.26 -4.46 -7.79
CA HIS A 18 1.92 -3.07 -7.60
C HIS A 18 0.83 -2.86 -6.53
N ALA A 19 0.87 -1.70 -5.88
CA ALA A 19 -0.20 -1.25 -5.01
C ALA A 19 -1.21 -0.44 -5.83
N CYS A 20 -2.50 -0.75 -5.72
CA CYS A 20 -3.55 0.03 -6.38
C CYS A 20 -4.71 0.34 -5.45
N CYS A 21 -5.37 1.47 -5.72
CA CYS A 21 -6.59 1.85 -5.03
C CYS A 21 -7.43 2.77 -5.90
N THR A 22 -8.66 3.05 -5.48
CA THR A 22 -9.52 4.03 -6.12
C THR A 22 -9.52 5.32 -5.31
N VAL A 23 -9.12 6.44 -5.93
CA VAL A 23 -9.17 7.78 -5.33
C VAL A 23 -10.11 8.64 -6.16
N ARG A 24 -11.13 9.24 -5.54
CA ARG A 24 -12.12 10.10 -6.22
C ARG A 24 -12.79 9.45 -7.44
N GLY A 25 -12.92 8.13 -7.42
CA GLY A 25 -13.50 7.33 -8.50
C GLY A 25 -12.59 7.10 -9.71
N GLY A 26 -11.33 7.55 -9.67
CA GLY A 26 -10.28 7.12 -10.59
C GLY A 26 -9.49 5.94 -10.03
N VAL A 27 -8.82 5.18 -10.90
CA VAL A 27 -7.92 4.09 -10.51
C VAL A 27 -6.51 4.64 -10.40
N VAL A 28 -5.87 4.45 -9.26
CA VAL A 28 -4.49 4.83 -9.01
C VAL A 28 -3.65 3.56 -8.86
N VAL A 29 -2.54 3.51 -9.58
CA VAL A 29 -1.57 2.42 -9.52
C VAL A 29 -0.21 3.01 -9.16
N ILE A 30 0.37 2.53 -8.07
CA ILE A 30 1.69 2.87 -7.59
C ILE A 30 2.60 1.67 -7.88
N SER A 31 3.66 1.93 -8.64
CA SER A 31 4.53 0.92 -9.24
C SER A 31 5.03 -0.16 -8.28
N GLY A 32 5.06 -1.39 -8.80
CA GLY A 32 5.81 -2.53 -8.26
C GLY A 32 6.95 -2.88 -9.21
N GLU A 33 7.14 -4.16 -9.52
CA GLU A 33 8.19 -4.64 -10.43
C GLU A 33 7.75 -4.58 -11.90
N ASP A 34 8.67 -4.31 -12.84
CA ASP A 34 8.39 -4.32 -14.29
C ASP A 34 8.55 -5.72 -14.93
N ASP A 35 8.13 -5.88 -16.19
CA ASP A 35 8.24 -7.13 -16.96
C ASP A 35 9.67 -7.67 -17.14
N ASN A 36 10.70 -6.86 -16.88
CA ASN A 36 12.09 -7.26 -17.02
C ASN A 36 12.74 -7.55 -15.67
N PHE A 37 11.96 -7.64 -14.58
CA PHE A 37 12.47 -7.71 -13.20
C PHE A 37 13.40 -6.54 -12.88
N ASN A 38 13.28 -5.43 -13.63
CA ASN A 38 13.92 -4.20 -13.24
C ASN A 38 13.05 -3.59 -12.14
N LEU A 39 13.73 -3.22 -11.08
CA LEU A 39 13.14 -2.43 -10.02
C LEU A 39 12.95 -1.04 -10.60
N ASP A 40 11.75 -0.79 -11.12
CA ASP A 40 11.33 0.57 -11.36
C ASP A 40 11.39 1.26 -9.99
N PRO A 41 12.21 2.33 -9.83
CA PRO A 41 12.19 3.07 -8.58
C PRO A 41 10.75 3.52 -8.33
N LEU A 42 10.34 3.64 -7.06
CA LEU A 42 9.03 4.16 -6.58
C LEU A 42 8.49 5.43 -7.26
N SER A 43 9.27 6.01 -8.16
CA SER A 43 9.05 7.16 -9.00
C SER A 43 7.88 7.05 -9.99
N ARG A 44 7.15 5.93 -10.09
CA ARG A 44 6.06 5.82 -11.07
C ARG A 44 4.69 5.60 -10.42
N VAL A 45 3.82 6.58 -10.66
CA VAL A 45 2.40 6.52 -10.32
C VAL A 45 1.59 6.76 -11.59
N GLU A 46 0.66 5.87 -11.86
CA GLU A 46 -0.31 6.01 -12.95
C GLU A 46 -1.70 6.23 -12.38
N VAL A 47 -2.46 7.12 -13.02
CA VAL A 47 -3.87 7.34 -12.72
C VAL A 47 -4.69 7.17 -13.98
N LEU A 48 -5.80 6.45 -13.86
CA LEU A 48 -6.90 6.48 -14.81
C LEU A 48 -8.03 7.30 -14.18
N PRO A 49 -8.17 8.59 -14.56
CA PRO A 49 -9.27 9.41 -14.08
C PRO A 49 -10.62 8.80 -14.45
N ARG A 50 -11.64 9.09 -13.64
CA ARG A 50 -12.99 8.58 -13.91
C ARG A 50 -13.50 9.03 -15.28
N GLY A 51 -13.80 8.06 -16.14
CA GLY A 51 -14.31 8.32 -17.49
C GLY A 51 -13.25 8.72 -18.52
N ALA A 52 -11.97 8.67 -18.16
CA ALA A 52 -10.88 8.80 -19.13
C ALA A 52 -10.71 7.49 -19.94
N ASP A 53 -10.13 7.63 -21.11
CA ASP A 53 -9.84 6.55 -22.07
C ASP A 53 -8.39 6.04 -22.00
N ALA A 54 -7.54 6.67 -21.17
CA ALA A 54 -6.14 6.28 -21.01
C ALA A 54 -5.58 6.63 -19.63
N PHE A 55 -4.60 5.82 -19.19
CA PHE A 55 -3.79 6.13 -18.02
C PHE A 55 -2.85 7.32 -18.29
N ALA A 56 -2.72 8.19 -17.30
CA ALA A 56 -1.79 9.30 -17.25
C ALA A 56 -0.75 9.08 -16.14
N ASN A 57 0.49 9.52 -16.39
CA ASN A 57 1.52 9.51 -15.35
C ASN A 57 1.28 10.70 -14.40
N LEU A 58 1.37 10.43 -13.10
CA LEU A 58 1.46 11.44 -12.05
C LEU A 58 2.93 11.75 -11.74
N PRO A 59 3.21 12.83 -10.98
CA PRO A 59 4.56 13.15 -10.54
C PRO A 59 5.22 11.97 -9.83
N SER A 60 6.54 11.85 -10.00
CA SER A 60 7.32 10.83 -9.32
C SER A 60 7.30 11.00 -7.82
N LEU A 61 7.23 9.89 -7.09
CA LEU A 61 7.22 9.90 -5.64
C LEU A 61 8.59 10.32 -5.09
N SER A 62 8.58 11.29 -4.17
CA SER A 62 9.75 11.72 -3.40
C SER A 62 9.74 11.12 -1.99
N CYS A 63 9.73 9.79 -1.92
CA CYS A 63 9.77 9.06 -0.66
C CYS A 63 11.23 8.90 -0.22
N ASP A 64 11.71 9.78 0.67
CA ASP A 64 13.07 9.70 1.23
C ASP A 64 13.34 8.30 1.80
N GLY A 65 14.43 7.67 1.34
CA GLY A 65 14.91 6.38 1.85
C GLY A 65 14.27 5.14 1.22
N VAL A 66 13.42 5.28 0.21
CA VAL A 66 12.93 4.13 -0.58
C VAL A 66 13.53 4.14 -1.98
N GLU A 67 14.71 3.54 -2.10
CA GLU A 67 15.36 3.30 -3.39
C GLU A 67 15.00 1.90 -3.89
N GLY A 68 13.97 1.76 -4.73
CA GLY A 68 13.58 0.46 -5.29
C GLY A 68 12.09 0.37 -5.59
N GLY A 69 11.71 -0.70 -6.29
CA GLY A 69 10.32 -1.04 -6.55
C GLY A 69 9.64 -1.53 -5.28
N VAL A 70 8.35 -1.22 -5.13
CA VAL A 70 7.60 -1.61 -3.93
C VAL A 70 6.77 -2.85 -4.21
N GLU A 71 7.24 -3.97 -3.68
CA GLU A 71 6.58 -5.26 -3.83
C GLU A 71 5.61 -5.51 -2.67
N GLY A 72 4.35 -5.79 -2.98
CA GLY A 72 3.40 -6.29 -1.98
C GLY A 72 3.03 -5.25 -0.91
N ALA A 73 3.16 -3.96 -1.21
CA ALA A 73 2.60 -2.90 -0.38
C ALA A 73 1.08 -2.79 -0.54
N ALA A 74 0.48 -2.09 0.41
CA ALA A 74 -0.91 -1.69 0.34
C ALA A 74 -1.03 -0.18 0.03
N ALA A 75 -1.89 0.16 -0.92
CA ALA A 75 -2.33 1.53 -1.18
C ALA A 75 -3.76 1.70 -0.65
N LEU A 76 -3.97 2.63 0.27
CA LEU A 76 -5.29 2.94 0.82
C LEU A 76 -5.70 4.38 0.48
N PRO A 77 -6.91 4.62 -0.05
CA PRO A 77 -7.32 5.95 -0.44
C PRO A 77 -7.59 6.84 0.78
N VAL A 78 -7.14 8.09 0.70
CA VAL A 78 -7.42 9.14 1.69
C VAL A 78 -8.26 10.22 1.01
N GLU A 79 -9.57 10.10 1.16
CA GLU A 79 -10.55 11.02 0.54
C GLU A 79 -10.68 12.36 1.29
N GLU A 80 -10.27 12.41 2.56
CA GLU A 80 -10.48 13.56 3.46
C GLU A 80 -9.39 14.64 3.35
N SER A 81 -8.52 14.56 2.34
CA SER A 81 -7.35 15.44 2.21
C SER A 81 -7.56 16.65 1.31
N ASP A 82 -6.90 17.76 1.66
CA ASP A 82 -6.76 18.98 0.83
C ASP A 82 -5.78 18.84 -0.35
N SER A 83 -5.79 17.71 -1.06
CA SER A 83 -5.04 17.53 -2.32
C SER A 83 -5.99 17.65 -3.53
N PRO A 84 -5.61 18.36 -4.61
CA PRO A 84 -6.44 18.44 -5.82
C PRO A 84 -6.52 17.11 -6.60
N ALA A 85 -5.52 16.24 -6.49
CA ALA A 85 -5.55 14.89 -7.09
C ALA A 85 -5.95 13.79 -6.07
N GLY A 86 -6.01 14.14 -4.79
CA GLY A 86 -6.27 13.22 -3.69
C GLY A 86 -4.99 12.63 -3.09
N GLN A 87 -5.14 11.89 -2.00
CA GLN A 87 -4.03 11.29 -1.29
C GLN A 87 -4.17 9.78 -1.18
N VAL A 88 -3.03 9.11 -1.06
CA VAL A 88 -2.93 7.67 -0.83
C VAL A 88 -2.04 7.42 0.36
N LEU A 89 -2.46 6.54 1.25
CA LEU A 89 -1.60 5.98 2.28
C LEU A 89 -0.91 4.73 1.70
N LEU A 90 0.41 4.82 1.49
CA LEU A 90 1.25 3.72 1.04
C LEU A 90 1.88 3.05 2.26
N LEU A 91 1.63 1.74 2.43
CA LEU A 91 1.99 1.00 3.63
C LEU A 91 2.84 -0.22 3.30
N GLY A 92 3.95 -0.39 4.04
CA GLY A 92 4.78 -1.58 4.01
C GLY A 92 5.19 -1.97 2.59
N GLY A 93 5.42 -3.26 2.37
CA GLY A 93 5.99 -3.74 1.12
C GLY A 93 7.49 -3.97 1.25
N ASN A 94 8.03 -4.63 0.24
CA ASN A 94 9.45 -4.93 0.15
C ASN A 94 10.14 -3.88 -0.72
N ILE A 95 11.31 -3.42 -0.30
CA ILE A 95 12.19 -2.61 -1.12
C ILE A 95 13.35 -3.52 -1.50
N THR A 96 13.31 -4.02 -2.73
CA THR A 96 14.48 -4.68 -3.29
C THR A 96 15.38 -3.59 -3.86
N VAL A 97 16.64 -3.58 -3.45
CA VAL A 97 17.71 -2.75 -4.03
C VAL A 97 18.57 -3.69 -4.88
N SER A 98 18.51 -3.56 -6.20
CA SER A 98 19.43 -4.29 -7.09
C SER A 98 20.81 -3.64 -6.98
N VAL A 99 21.76 -4.36 -6.38
CA VAL A 99 23.16 -3.97 -6.39
C VAL A 99 23.79 -4.63 -7.61
N LEU A 100 24.57 -3.88 -8.39
CA LEU A 100 25.25 -4.35 -9.60
C LEU A 100 26.32 -5.42 -9.28
N CYS A 101 25.90 -6.65 -8.97
CA CYS A 101 26.65 -7.85 -9.28
C CYS A 101 25.83 -8.69 -10.28
N GLY A 102 26.49 -9.48 -11.11
CA GLY A 102 25.81 -10.23 -12.18
C GLY A 102 24.68 -11.15 -11.68
N ASP A 103 23.83 -11.56 -12.62
CA ASP A 103 22.79 -12.60 -12.67
C ASP A 103 22.04 -13.02 -11.36
N HIS A 104 21.90 -12.17 -10.33
CA HIS A 104 20.88 -12.16 -9.25
C HIS A 104 21.48 -11.78 -7.89
N CYS A 105 21.72 -10.49 -7.63
CA CYS A 105 21.99 -10.02 -6.27
C CYS A 105 21.20 -8.73 -5.96
N GLY A 106 19.90 -8.91 -5.79
CA GLY A 106 19.09 -7.95 -5.03
C GLY A 106 19.38 -8.13 -3.55
N PHE A 107 19.72 -7.04 -2.84
CA PHE A 107 19.56 -7.01 -1.39
C PHE A 107 18.16 -6.46 -1.10
N THR A 108 17.41 -7.21 -0.31
CA THR A 108 16.07 -6.88 0.12
C THR A 108 16.17 -6.13 1.44
N GLU A 109 15.94 -4.81 1.44
CA GLU A 109 15.84 -4.03 2.67
C GLU A 109 14.37 -4.00 3.13
N ALA A 110 14.09 -4.75 4.19
CA ALA A 110 12.80 -4.78 4.83
C ALA A 110 12.57 -3.51 5.65
N THR A 111 12.06 -2.45 5.02
CA THR A 111 11.79 -1.19 5.70
C THR A 111 10.36 -1.13 6.22
N VAL A 112 10.22 -0.76 7.49
CA VAL A 112 8.94 -0.36 8.07
C VAL A 112 8.64 1.07 7.61
N TYR A 113 7.71 1.25 6.68
CA TYR A 113 7.30 2.59 6.28
C TYR A 113 5.79 2.71 6.08
N VAL A 114 5.34 3.94 6.28
CA VAL A 114 4.01 4.41 5.94
C VAL A 114 4.17 5.83 5.43
N TYR A 115 3.74 6.08 4.20
CA TYR A 115 3.78 7.41 3.61
C TYR A 115 2.36 7.87 3.28
N LEU A 116 2.05 9.11 3.63
CA LEU A 116 0.93 9.83 3.04
C LEU A 116 1.44 10.50 1.77
N VAL A 117 0.99 10.00 0.63
CA VAL A 117 1.38 10.44 -0.70
C VAL A 117 0.37 11.43 -1.23
N ASP A 118 0.82 12.63 -1.55
CA ASP A 118 0.03 13.59 -2.33
C ASP A 118 0.19 13.33 -3.83
N LEU A 119 -0.89 12.85 -4.45
CA LEU A 119 -0.90 12.50 -5.87
C LEU A 119 -0.70 13.71 -6.80
N ALA A 120 -0.96 14.92 -6.32
CA ALA A 120 -0.82 16.13 -7.13
C ALA A 120 0.63 16.60 -7.24
N THR A 121 1.44 16.30 -6.22
CA THR A 121 2.82 16.80 -6.09
C THR A 121 3.85 15.68 -6.10
N GLY A 122 3.45 14.44 -5.84
CA GLY A 122 4.35 13.31 -5.63
C GLY A 122 5.02 13.32 -4.24
N VAL A 123 4.70 14.29 -3.38
CA VAL A 123 5.34 14.43 -2.07
C VAL A 123 4.88 13.30 -1.15
N CYS A 124 5.85 12.56 -0.60
CA CYS A 124 5.62 11.57 0.43
C CYS A 124 5.88 12.18 1.81
N THR A 125 4.86 12.18 2.68
CA THR A 125 5.02 12.60 4.08
C THR A 125 5.09 11.37 4.99
N PRO A 126 6.19 11.15 5.72
CA PRO A 126 6.30 10.03 6.66
C PRO A 126 5.17 10.05 7.70
N GLN A 127 4.59 8.88 7.96
CA GLN A 127 3.56 8.66 8.96
C GLN A 127 4.10 7.79 10.11
N PRO A 128 3.37 7.66 11.24
CA PRO A 128 3.74 6.71 12.29
C PRO A 128 4.01 5.33 11.71
N THR A 129 5.13 4.71 12.12
CA THR A 129 5.59 3.43 11.62
C THR A 129 4.98 2.26 12.41
N PRO A 130 4.56 1.15 11.75
CA PRO A 130 4.07 -0.03 12.45
C PRO A 130 5.17 -0.71 13.27
N HIS A 131 4.78 -1.57 14.22
CA HIS A 131 5.72 -2.33 15.04
C HIS A 131 6.43 -3.42 14.24
N TYR A 132 5.80 -3.85 13.16
CA TYR A 132 6.26 -4.96 12.35
C TYR A 132 6.30 -4.56 10.88
N TRP A 133 7.46 -4.75 10.25
CA TRP A 133 7.52 -4.73 8.80
C TRP A 133 6.76 -5.93 8.24
N ARG A 134 6.13 -5.72 7.09
CA ARG A 134 5.34 -6.71 6.38
C ARG A 134 5.20 -6.34 4.91
N HIS A 135 5.16 -7.36 4.06
CA HIS A 135 4.71 -7.26 2.68
C HIS A 135 3.67 -8.36 2.42
N ASN A 136 2.90 -8.25 1.33
CA ASN A 136 1.83 -9.19 0.97
C ASN A 136 0.79 -9.41 2.09
N PHE A 137 0.46 -8.33 2.80
CA PHE A 137 -0.47 -8.34 3.94
C PHE A 137 -1.86 -7.81 3.54
N ALA A 138 -2.85 -8.09 4.38
CA ALA A 138 -4.17 -7.50 4.27
C ALA A 138 -4.18 -6.14 4.95
N ALA A 139 -4.68 -5.11 4.26
CA ALA A 139 -4.83 -3.77 4.83
C ALA A 139 -6.19 -3.16 4.45
N ALA A 140 -6.72 -2.31 5.32
CA ALA A 140 -7.86 -1.46 4.98
C ALA A 140 -7.95 -0.20 5.84
N ARG A 141 -8.60 0.82 5.28
CA ARG A 141 -9.05 2.00 6.01
C ARG A 141 -10.50 1.79 6.46
N LEU A 142 -10.74 1.91 7.77
CA LEU A 142 -12.04 1.78 8.40
C LEU A 142 -12.86 3.07 8.24
N GLN A 143 -14.17 2.98 8.46
CA GLN A 143 -15.09 4.13 8.34
C GLN A 143 -14.78 5.28 9.30
N ASP A 144 -14.14 4.99 10.44
CA ASP A 144 -13.71 5.98 11.42
C ASP A 144 -12.30 6.53 11.14
N GLY A 145 -11.75 6.25 9.95
CA GLY A 145 -10.46 6.73 9.49
C GLY A 145 -9.27 5.89 9.96
N ARG A 146 -9.45 4.97 10.92
CA ARG A 146 -8.37 4.07 11.36
C ARG A 146 -7.89 3.18 10.22
N VAL A 147 -6.64 2.73 10.30
CA VAL A 147 -6.06 1.80 9.32
C VAL A 147 -5.71 0.50 10.03
N VAL A 148 -6.17 -0.63 9.50
CA VAL A 148 -5.87 -1.96 10.04
C VAL A 148 -5.01 -2.73 9.06
N CYS A 149 -4.01 -3.43 9.60
CA CYS A 149 -3.12 -4.32 8.87
C CYS A 149 -3.10 -5.70 9.55
N ALA A 150 -3.12 -6.78 8.78
CA ALA A 150 -3.09 -8.14 9.30
C ALA A 150 -2.30 -9.08 8.38
N GLY A 151 -1.52 -9.98 8.97
CA GLY A 151 -0.76 -11.00 8.24
C GLY A 151 0.36 -10.42 7.37
N GLY A 152 0.59 -11.03 6.22
CA GLY A 152 1.78 -10.82 5.40
C GLY A 152 3.01 -11.55 5.92
N GLU A 153 4.13 -11.24 5.29
CA GLU A 153 5.41 -11.89 5.55
C GLU A 153 6.43 -10.88 6.10
N GLY A 154 7.18 -11.30 7.11
CA GLY A 154 8.29 -10.54 7.70
C GLY A 154 9.53 -11.42 7.92
N ASP A 155 10.44 -11.03 8.82
CA ASP A 155 11.77 -11.68 8.98
C ASP A 155 11.70 -13.18 9.28
N MET A 156 10.63 -13.60 9.96
CA MET A 156 10.43 -14.95 10.43
C MET A 156 9.36 -15.69 9.60
N GLY A 157 9.07 -15.20 8.39
CA GLY A 157 8.05 -15.74 7.49
C GLY A 157 6.64 -15.19 7.74
N SER A 158 5.63 -16.00 7.40
CA SER A 158 4.20 -15.67 7.49
C SER A 158 3.77 -15.25 8.90
N ARG A 159 2.98 -14.17 9.00
CA ARG A 159 2.62 -13.53 10.28
C ARG A 159 1.18 -13.80 10.69
N THR A 160 0.97 -13.90 12.00
CA THR A 160 -0.36 -13.84 12.66
C THR A 160 -0.70 -12.45 13.19
N SER A 161 0.26 -11.52 13.18
CA SER A 161 0.13 -10.22 13.84
C SER A 161 -0.88 -9.32 13.12
N VAL A 162 -1.63 -8.58 13.94
CA VAL A 162 -2.61 -7.58 13.53
C VAL A 162 -2.27 -6.28 14.24
N GLU A 163 -2.31 -5.17 13.52
CA GLU A 163 -2.06 -3.84 14.06
C GLU A 163 -3.09 -2.85 13.54
N VAL A 164 -3.42 -1.87 14.37
CA VAL A 164 -4.29 -0.75 13.99
C VAL A 164 -3.59 0.57 14.24
N LEU A 165 -3.58 1.42 13.23
CA LEU A 165 -3.23 2.82 13.34
C LEU A 165 -4.51 3.61 13.66
N GLY A 166 -4.46 4.38 14.74
CA GLY A 166 -5.58 5.22 15.13
C GLY A 166 -5.22 6.20 16.23
N PRO A 167 -6.20 7.00 16.68
CA PRO A 167 -6.01 7.85 17.83
C PRO A 167 -5.74 6.97 19.06
N PRO A 168 -4.91 7.42 20.00
CA PRO A 168 -4.64 6.68 21.22
C PRO A 168 -5.92 6.59 22.06
N ALA A 169 -6.06 5.49 22.80
CA ALA A 169 -7.23 5.20 23.63
C ALA A 169 -7.49 6.23 24.75
N SER A 170 -6.53 7.10 25.06
CA SER A 170 -6.69 8.20 26.00
C SER A 170 -6.86 9.52 25.26
N GLU A 171 -7.92 10.28 25.58
CA GLU A 171 -8.21 11.63 25.07
C GLU A 171 -7.24 12.70 25.61
N ALA A 172 -5.93 12.47 25.54
CA ALA A 172 -4.97 13.52 25.78
C ALA A 172 -5.02 14.50 24.59
N ALA A 173 -5.13 15.80 24.88
CA ALA A 173 -5.42 16.84 23.90
C ALA A 173 -4.38 17.01 22.76
N ASN A 174 -3.25 16.28 22.79
CA ASN A 174 -2.17 16.34 21.80
C ASN A 174 -1.71 14.95 21.35
N ALA A 175 -2.60 13.95 21.42
CA ALA A 175 -2.19 12.58 21.28
C ALA A 175 -2.12 12.17 19.80
N SER A 176 -0.90 12.05 19.28
CA SER A 176 -0.64 11.63 17.91
C SER A 176 -1.14 10.22 17.64
N TRP A 177 -1.54 9.97 16.39
CA TRP A 177 -1.91 8.64 15.93
C TRP A 177 -0.73 7.68 16.11
N LYS A 178 -1.03 6.43 16.50
CA LYS A 178 -0.01 5.41 16.73
C LYS A 178 -0.50 4.04 16.34
N TRP A 179 0.44 3.18 15.96
CA TRP A 179 0.17 1.76 15.77
C TRP A 179 0.04 1.06 17.12
N THR A 180 -1.05 0.31 17.27
CA THR A 180 -1.33 -0.51 18.44
C THR A 180 -1.54 -1.96 18.00
N PRO A 181 -0.82 -2.94 18.58
CA PRO A 181 -1.06 -4.34 18.33
C PRO A 181 -2.45 -4.77 18.78
N LEU A 182 -3.11 -5.61 17.98
CA LEU A 182 -4.39 -6.25 18.30
C LEU A 182 -4.19 -7.74 18.60
N PRO A 183 -5.20 -8.43 19.16
CA PRO A 183 -5.19 -9.89 19.25
C PRO A 183 -4.84 -10.54 17.90
N GLN A 184 -3.96 -11.53 17.96
CA GLN A 184 -3.43 -12.21 16.77
C GLN A 184 -4.50 -13.05 16.06
N MET A 185 -4.32 -13.27 14.77
CA MET A 185 -5.10 -14.25 14.01
C MET A 185 -4.81 -15.67 14.49
N SER A 186 -5.77 -16.58 14.28
CA SER A 186 -5.63 -18.00 14.64
C SER A 186 -4.59 -18.76 13.82
N GLY A 187 -4.18 -18.24 12.66
CA GLY A 187 -3.18 -18.81 11.79
C GLY A 187 -2.42 -17.72 11.05
N SER A 188 -1.16 -18.01 10.71
CA SER A 188 -0.34 -17.12 9.90
C SER A 188 -0.90 -17.06 8.47
N ARG A 189 -0.83 -15.89 7.83
CA ARG A 189 -1.26 -15.71 6.44
C ARG A 189 -0.33 -14.75 5.73
N TYR A 190 0.20 -15.10 4.58
CA TYR A 190 0.80 -14.17 3.61
C TYR A 190 0.12 -14.29 2.24
N GLY A 191 0.21 -13.25 1.41
CA GLY A 191 -0.55 -13.17 0.15
C GLY A 191 -2.04 -12.93 0.34
N CYS A 192 -2.45 -12.52 1.55
CA CYS A 192 -3.86 -12.30 1.88
C CYS A 192 -4.38 -10.94 1.37
N ARG A 193 -5.70 -10.78 1.39
CA ARG A 193 -6.39 -9.53 1.07
C ARG A 193 -7.38 -9.15 2.17
N GLY A 194 -7.53 -7.85 2.38
CA GLY A 194 -8.41 -7.29 3.39
C GLY A 194 -9.68 -6.72 2.78
N CYS A 195 -10.82 -6.88 3.45
CA CYS A 195 -12.02 -6.13 3.11
C CYS A 195 -12.74 -5.65 4.37
N VAL A 196 -13.26 -4.43 4.31
CA VAL A 196 -14.12 -3.87 5.36
C VAL A 196 -15.55 -4.25 5.03
N MET A 197 -16.20 -4.94 5.96
CA MET A 197 -17.59 -5.32 5.86
C MET A 197 -18.50 -4.13 6.17
N SER A 198 -19.76 -4.18 5.74
CA SER A 198 -20.73 -3.11 5.96
C SER A 198 -21.03 -2.84 7.45
N ASP A 199 -20.72 -3.81 8.32
CA ASP A 199 -20.85 -3.70 9.78
C ASP A 199 -19.57 -3.17 10.46
N GLY A 200 -18.58 -2.72 9.69
CA GLY A 200 -17.33 -2.16 10.19
C GLY A 200 -16.26 -3.19 10.58
N ARG A 201 -16.55 -4.49 10.48
CA ARG A 201 -15.54 -5.52 10.73
C ARG A 201 -14.55 -5.60 9.57
N PHE A 202 -13.32 -5.98 9.88
CA PHE A 202 -12.28 -6.25 8.91
C PHE A 202 -12.12 -7.76 8.71
N ALA A 203 -12.36 -8.24 7.49
CA ALA A 203 -12.15 -9.62 7.12
C ALA A 203 -10.79 -9.75 6.41
N VAL A 204 -10.04 -10.78 6.82
CA VAL A 204 -8.81 -11.21 6.15
C VAL A 204 -9.13 -12.46 5.37
N LEU A 205 -9.01 -12.38 4.06
CA LEU A 205 -9.37 -13.44 3.13
C LEU A 205 -8.12 -13.95 2.42
N ASP A 206 -8.18 -15.23 2.06
CA ASP A 206 -7.12 -15.91 1.32
C ASP A 206 -5.76 -15.96 2.07
N GLY A 207 -4.72 -16.39 1.36
CA GLY A 207 -3.33 -16.46 1.84
C GLY A 207 -2.98 -17.79 2.49
N THR A 208 -1.67 -18.09 2.52
CA THR A 208 -1.09 -19.35 3.02
C THR A 208 0.03 -19.11 4.02
#